data_AF-A0A2H0MG38-F1
#
_entry.id   AF-A0A2H0MG38-F1
#
_cell.length_a   1.000
_cell.length_b   1.000
_cell.length_c   1.000
_cell.angle_alpha   90.00
_cell.angle_beta   90.00
_cell.angle_gamma   90.00
#
_symmetry.space_group_name_H-M   'P 1'
#
loop_
_entity.id
_entity.type
_entity.pdbx_description
1 polymer ?
#
loop_
_entity_poly.entity_id
_entity_poly.type
_entity_poly.pdbx_seq_one_letter_code
_entity_poly.pdbx_strand_id
1 'polypeptide(L)'
;MPLKRANFMTLRKTFAANAGFTILESLVVLAIIGVLTGIAYSHYAKYKILAFDTLSRGDLQSLFLTCKLYWHDKGSDQGCSMAEVTPAPYKFNPSEQVVISGGGTETEFAALAAHEESPNTLAIGPSGKVS
;
A
#
# COMPACT_ATOMS: atom_id res chain seq x y z
N MET A 1 57.80 -36.28 7.53
CA MET A 1 56.43 -35.86 7.89
C MET A 1 55.45 -36.52 6.92
N PRO A 2 54.67 -37.54 7.31
CA PRO A 2 53.73 -38.19 6.39
C PRO A 2 52.34 -37.50 6.41
N LEU A 3 51.78 -37.28 5.21
CA LEU A 3 50.45 -36.74 4.96
C LEU A 3 49.36 -37.72 5.44
N LYS A 4 48.53 -37.27 6.38
CA LYS A 4 47.39 -38.03 6.93
C LYS A 4 46.27 -38.08 5.88
N ARG A 5 46.02 -39.25 5.29
CA ARG A 5 44.90 -39.50 4.37
C ARG A 5 43.59 -39.31 5.13
N ALA A 6 42.76 -38.35 4.70
CA ALA A 6 41.42 -38.16 5.24
C ALA A 6 40.51 -39.31 4.78
N ASN A 7 40.06 -40.14 5.72
CA ASN A 7 39.15 -41.23 5.47
C ASN A 7 37.76 -40.70 5.07
N PHE A 8 37.43 -40.84 3.78
CA PHE A 8 36.13 -40.58 3.14
C PHE A 8 34.93 -41.23 3.87
N MET A 9 35.18 -42.26 4.68
CA MET A 9 34.17 -43.01 5.42
C MET A 9 33.56 -42.27 6.62
N THR A 10 34.22 -41.20 7.08
CA THR A 10 33.74 -40.40 8.24
C THR A 10 32.73 -39.32 7.87
N LEU A 11 32.59 -38.98 6.58
CA LEU A 11 31.66 -37.96 6.10
C LEU A 11 30.22 -38.49 5.90
N ARG A 12 30.03 -39.82 5.85
CA ARG A 12 28.70 -40.45 5.69
C ARG A 12 27.96 -40.69 7.01
N LYS A 13 28.65 -40.59 8.15
CA LYS A 13 28.07 -40.93 9.48
C LYS A 13 27.27 -39.80 10.14
N THR A 14 27.31 -38.58 9.60
CA THR A 14 26.51 -37.46 10.14
C THR A 14 25.07 -37.44 9.62
N PHE A 15 24.74 -38.17 8.55
CA PHE A 15 23.36 -38.25 8.03
C PHE A 15 22.49 -39.31 8.73
N ALA A 16 23.07 -40.18 9.55
CA ALA A 16 22.36 -41.28 10.20
C ALA A 16 22.05 -41.04 11.69
N ALA A 17 22.38 -39.87 12.24
CA ALA A 17 22.27 -39.58 13.67
C ALA A 17 21.16 -38.58 14.06
N ASN A 18 20.47 -37.98 13.09
CA ASN A 18 19.31 -37.13 13.34
C ASN A 18 18.12 -37.78 12.64
N ALA A 19 17.05 -38.06 13.38
CA ALA A 19 15.77 -38.51 12.83
C ALA A 19 15.22 -37.45 11.87
N GLY A 20 15.64 -37.54 10.61
CA GLY A 20 15.27 -36.63 9.53
C GLY A 20 13.94 -37.05 8.92
N PHE A 21 13.14 -36.04 8.56
CA PHE A 21 11.89 -36.20 7.83
C PHE A 21 12.12 -37.03 6.56
N THR A 22 11.20 -37.95 6.25
CA THR A 22 11.38 -38.80 5.07
C THR A 22 11.23 -37.96 3.80
N ILE A 23 11.94 -38.33 2.72
CA ILE A 23 11.91 -37.59 1.46
C ILE A 23 10.49 -37.56 0.87
N LEU A 24 9.70 -38.63 1.05
CA LEU A 24 8.33 -38.71 0.58
C LEU A 24 7.39 -37.77 1.34
N GLU A 25 7.59 -37.62 2.65
CA GLU A 25 6.83 -36.64 3.43
C GLU A 25 7.17 -35.21 2.99
N SER A 26 8.45 -34.90 2.74
CA SER A 26 8.81 -33.56 2.22
C SER A 26 8.23 -33.32 0.82
N LEU A 27 8.12 -34.36 -0.01
CA LEU A 27 7.61 -34.25 -1.37
C LEU A 27 6.12 -33.87 -1.42
N VAL A 28 5.28 -34.48 -0.56
CA VAL A 28 3.86 -34.11 -0.50
C VAL A 28 3.67 -32.71 0.08
N VAL A 29 4.49 -32.30 1.05
CA VAL A 29 4.44 -30.95 1.63
C VAL A 29 4.78 -29.89 0.58
N LEU A 30 5.85 -30.09 -0.20
CA LEU A 30 6.22 -29.16 -1.27
C LEU A 30 5.16 -29.10 -2.38
N ALA A 31 4.51 -30.22 -2.70
CA ALA A 31 3.41 -30.25 -3.64
C ALA A 31 2.22 -29.39 -3.17
N ILE A 32 1.85 -29.49 -1.89
CA ILE A 32 0.75 -28.69 -1.31
C ILE A 32 1.13 -27.20 -1.28
N ILE A 33 2.34 -26.85 -0.82
CA ILE A 33 2.81 -25.46 -0.77
C ILE A 33 2.81 -24.84 -2.18
N GLY A 34 3.24 -25.58 -3.21
CA GLY A 34 3.25 -25.09 -4.59
C GLY A 34 1.86 -24.74 -5.14
N VAL A 35 0.84 -25.55 -4.84
CA VAL A 35 -0.54 -25.25 -5.26
C VAL A 35 -1.08 -24.01 -4.52
N LEU A 36 -0.86 -23.92 -3.20
CA LEU A 36 -1.33 -22.80 -2.39
C LEU A 36 -0.68 -21.47 -2.78
N THR A 37 0.64 -21.46 -3.04
CA THR A 37 1.33 -20.23 -3.46
C THR A 37 0.91 -19.81 -4.88
N GLY A 38 0.66 -20.78 -5.76
CA GLY A 38 0.16 -20.53 -7.11
C GLY A 38 -1.18 -19.77 -7.13
N ILE A 39 -2.15 -20.19 -6.31
CA ILE A 39 -3.45 -19.50 -6.25
C ILE A 39 -3.34 -18.13 -5.57
N ALA A 40 -2.55 -18.03 -4.50
CA ALA A 40 -2.48 -16.83 -3.68
C ALA A 40 -1.81 -15.64 -4.39
N TYR A 41 -0.78 -15.89 -5.20
CA TYR A 41 -0.01 -14.82 -5.84
C TYR A 41 -0.83 -13.98 -6.82
N SER A 42 -1.79 -14.61 -7.51
CA SER A 42 -2.53 -13.98 -8.61
C SER A 42 -3.40 -12.78 -8.20
N HIS A 43 -3.72 -12.62 -6.91
CA HIS A 43 -4.65 -11.60 -6.44
C HIS A 43 -3.97 -10.42 -5.70
N TYR A 44 -2.71 -10.57 -5.29
CA TYR A 44 -2.03 -9.56 -4.47
C TYR A 44 -1.93 -8.18 -5.13
N ALA A 45 -1.58 -8.13 -6.41
CA ALA A 45 -1.42 -6.86 -7.13
C ALA A 45 -2.73 -6.05 -7.22
N LYS A 46 -3.87 -6.71 -7.39
CA LYS A 46 -5.18 -6.04 -7.50
C LYS A 46 -5.62 -5.46 -6.16
N TYR A 47 -5.48 -6.22 -5.07
CA TYR A 47 -5.84 -5.75 -3.73
C TYR A 47 -4.93 -4.61 -3.25
N LYS A 48 -3.64 -4.63 -3.63
CA LYS A 48 -2.72 -3.54 -3.36
C LYS A 48 -3.20 -2.21 -3.97
N ILE A 49 -3.60 -2.22 -5.25
CA ILE A 49 -4.13 -1.04 -5.94
C ILE A 49 -5.42 -0.53 -5.27
N LEU A 50 -6.35 -1.44 -4.94
CA LEU A 50 -7.59 -1.07 -4.27
C LEU A 50 -7.37 -0.42 -2.90
N ALA A 51 -6.38 -0.89 -2.13
CA ALA A 51 -6.02 -0.28 -0.86
C ALA A 51 -5.54 1.17 -1.05
N PHE A 52 -4.68 1.42 -2.03
CA PHE A 52 -4.23 2.78 -2.36
C PHE A 52 -5.35 3.69 -2.86
N ASP A 53 -6.28 3.15 -3.63
CA ASP A 53 -7.46 3.90 -4.07
C ASP A 53 -8.35 4.28 -2.86
N THR A 54 -8.48 3.40 -1.87
CA THR A 54 -9.21 3.74 -0.63
C THR A 54 -8.51 4.79 0.22
N LEU A 55 -7.17 4.77 0.27
CA LEU A 55 -6.37 5.79 0.95
C LEU A 55 -6.55 7.16 0.28
N SER A 56 -6.37 7.22 -1.05
CA SER A 56 -6.53 8.44 -1.83
C SER A 56 -7.95 9.01 -1.72
N ARG A 57 -8.97 8.14 -1.68
CA ARG A 57 -10.37 8.55 -1.46
C ARG A 57 -10.57 9.16 -0.07
N GLY A 58 -9.99 8.56 0.98
CA GLY A 58 -10.09 9.07 2.35
C GLY A 58 -9.44 10.45 2.48
N ASP A 59 -8.27 10.64 1.86
CA ASP A 59 -7.56 11.91 1.85
C ASP A 59 -8.34 13.01 1.12
N LEU A 60 -8.96 12.71 -0.03
CA LEU A 60 -9.83 13.67 -0.73
C LEU A 60 -11.02 14.10 0.12
N GLN A 61 -11.63 13.18 0.86
CA GLN A 61 -12.75 13.49 1.74
C GLN A 61 -12.31 14.35 2.93
N SER A 62 -11.14 14.04 3.50
CA SER A 62 -10.52 14.83 4.56
C SER A 62 -10.18 16.25 4.08
N LEU A 63 -9.63 16.37 2.87
CA LEU A 63 -9.36 17.65 2.22
C LEU A 63 -10.65 18.45 2.03
N PHE A 64 -11.69 17.82 1.48
CA PHE A 64 -12.97 18.48 1.26
C PHE A 64 -13.59 18.98 2.56
N LEU A 65 -13.59 18.16 3.63
CA LEU A 65 -14.08 18.59 4.94
C LEU A 65 -13.26 19.77 5.48
N THR A 66 -11.94 19.74 5.30
CA THR A 66 -11.07 20.83 5.73
C THR A 66 -11.34 22.12 4.93
N CYS A 67 -11.58 22.00 3.63
CA CYS A 67 -12.01 23.13 2.79
C CYS A 67 -13.38 23.67 3.20
N LYS A 68 -14.32 22.80 3.61
CA LYS A 68 -15.62 23.24 4.16
C LYS A 68 -15.45 24.07 5.43
N LEU A 69 -14.50 23.72 6.30
CA LEU A 69 -14.15 24.54 7.47
C LEU A 69 -13.50 25.87 7.04
N TYR A 70 -12.60 25.83 6.06
CA TYR A 70 -11.95 27.04 5.53
C TYR A 70 -12.98 28.04 4.96
N TRP A 71 -13.92 27.59 4.13
CA TRP A 71 -14.97 28.46 3.58
C TRP A 71 -15.94 28.96 4.64
N HIS A 72 -16.19 28.16 5.69
CA HIS A 72 -16.99 28.61 6.83
C HIS A 72 -16.35 29.82 7.53
N ASP A 73 -15.02 29.84 7.64
CA ASP A 73 -14.30 30.89 8.37
C ASP A 73 -13.87 32.08 7.49
N LYS A 74 -13.61 31.84 6.20
CA LYS A 74 -13.09 32.85 5.25
C LYS A 74 -14.11 33.33 4.21
N GLY A 75 -15.21 32.60 4.04
CA GLY A 75 -16.23 32.83 3.02
C GLY A 75 -16.13 31.85 1.85
N SER A 76 -17.28 31.54 1.25
CA SER A 76 -17.46 30.58 0.16
C SER A 76 -16.74 30.93 -1.15
N ASP A 77 -16.48 32.23 -1.35
CA ASP A 77 -15.87 32.76 -2.58
C ASP A 77 -14.34 32.69 -2.55
N GLN A 78 -13.75 32.25 -1.44
CA GLN A 78 -12.32 32.10 -1.30
C GLN A 78 -11.86 30.75 -1.86
N GLY A 79 -10.78 30.75 -2.64
CA GLY A 79 -10.19 29.51 -3.14
C GLY A 79 -9.58 28.69 -2.01
N CYS A 80 -10.05 27.46 -1.80
CA CYS A 80 -9.40 26.49 -0.95
C CYS A 80 -8.43 25.65 -1.79
N SER A 81 -7.17 25.56 -1.38
CA SER A 81 -6.16 24.66 -1.94
C SER A 81 -5.33 24.04 -0.81
N MET A 82 -4.53 23.01 -1.11
CA MET A 82 -3.62 22.41 -0.12
C MET A 82 -2.72 23.44 0.58
N ALA A 83 -2.28 24.49 -0.13
CA ALA A 83 -1.43 25.54 0.45
C ALA A 83 -2.14 26.36 1.54
N GLU A 84 -3.46 26.51 1.45
CA GLU A 84 -4.28 27.28 2.41
C GLU A 84 -4.65 26.43 3.65
N VAL A 85 -4.85 25.12 3.47
CA VAL A 85 -5.32 24.23 4.55
C VAL A 85 -4.22 23.45 5.27
N THR A 86 -3.02 23.33 4.69
CA THR A 86 -1.85 22.75 5.37
C THR A 86 -1.38 23.56 6.59
N PRO A 87 -1.31 24.91 6.56
CA PRO A 87 -0.91 25.68 7.73
C PRO A 87 -1.99 25.68 8.84
N ALA A 88 -1.60 26.14 10.03
CA ALA A 88 -2.56 26.40 11.10
C ALA A 88 -3.58 27.49 10.66
N PRO A 89 -4.86 27.37 11.05
CA PRO A 89 -5.42 26.47 12.06
C PRO A 89 -5.84 25.08 11.55
N TYR A 90 -5.93 24.86 10.24
CA TYR A 90 -6.61 23.68 9.66
C TYR A 90 -5.73 22.42 9.61
N LYS A 91 -4.41 22.58 9.44
CA LYS A 91 -3.41 21.49 9.57
C LYS A 91 -3.75 20.23 8.77
N PHE A 92 -4.21 20.40 7.54
CA PHE A 92 -4.40 19.29 6.62
C PHE A 92 -3.08 18.56 6.39
N ASN A 93 -3.08 17.24 6.55
CA ASN A 93 -1.93 16.39 6.33
C ASN A 93 -2.36 15.17 5.49
N PRO A 94 -1.99 15.09 4.21
CA PRO A 94 -2.30 13.93 3.38
C PRO A 94 -1.55 12.68 3.85
N SER A 95 -2.04 11.50 3.46
CA SER A 95 -1.34 10.25 3.67
C SER A 95 -0.06 10.18 2.83
N GLU A 96 0.90 9.37 3.27
CA GLU A 96 2.19 9.21 2.59
C GLU A 96 1.97 8.75 1.13
N GLN A 97 2.73 9.34 0.19
CA GLN A 97 2.68 9.04 -1.25
C GLN A 97 1.32 9.29 -1.95
N VAL A 98 0.38 9.99 -1.30
CA VAL A 98 -0.84 10.49 -1.97
C VAL A 98 -0.59 11.91 -2.48
N VAL A 99 -0.60 12.06 -3.79
CA VAL A 99 -0.47 13.36 -4.46
C VAL A 99 -1.87 13.92 -4.70
N ILE A 100 -2.15 15.05 -4.05
CA ILE A 100 -3.42 15.77 -4.19
C ILE A 100 -3.16 17.07 -4.96
N SER A 101 -4.02 17.36 -5.93
CA SER A 101 -3.96 18.59 -6.71
C SER A 101 -5.35 19.17 -6.93
N GLY A 102 -5.41 20.48 -7.18
CA GLY A 102 -6.68 21.20 -7.36
C GLY A 102 -7.07 22.02 -6.14
N GLY A 103 -8.34 22.42 -6.15
CA GLY A 103 -8.89 23.43 -5.26
C GLY A 103 -9.99 24.22 -5.96
N GLY A 104 -10.49 25.25 -5.30
CA GLY A 104 -11.53 26.12 -5.85
C GLY A 104 -12.36 26.79 -4.77
N THR A 105 -13.40 27.49 -5.20
CA THR A 105 -14.45 28.00 -4.31
C THR A 105 -15.41 26.88 -3.92
N GLU A 106 -16.29 27.10 -2.95
CA GLU A 106 -17.22 26.07 -2.49
C GLU A 106 -18.10 25.50 -3.62
N THR A 107 -18.51 26.33 -4.56
CA THR A 107 -19.39 25.97 -5.67
C THR A 107 -18.66 25.34 -6.86
N GLU A 108 -17.38 25.67 -7.04
CA GLU A 108 -16.54 25.20 -8.16
C GLU A 108 -15.40 24.29 -7.71
N PHE A 109 -15.49 23.74 -6.49
CA PHE A 109 -14.42 22.92 -5.94
C PHE A 109 -14.19 21.67 -6.78
N ALA A 110 -12.95 21.50 -7.24
CA ALA A 110 -12.50 20.29 -7.89
C ALA A 110 -11.09 19.93 -7.41
N ALA A 111 -10.92 18.71 -6.92
CA ALA A 111 -9.61 18.18 -6.55
C ALA A 111 -9.42 16.76 -7.09
N LEU A 112 -8.17 16.43 -7.36
CA LEU A 112 -7.72 15.11 -7.83
C LEU A 112 -6.76 14.54 -6.80
N ALA A 113 -6.84 13.24 -6.54
CA ALA A 113 -5.82 12.52 -5.77
C ALA A 113 -5.45 11.22 -6.45
N ALA A 114 -4.15 10.91 -6.41
CA ALA A 114 -3.61 9.63 -6.84
C ALA A 114 -2.48 9.22 -5.89
N HIS A 115 -2.45 7.95 -5.54
CA HIS A 115 -1.29 7.36 -4.88
C HIS A 115 -0.20 7.08 -5.92
N GLU A 116 1.07 7.33 -5.61
CA GLU A 116 2.18 7.14 -6.58
C GLU A 116 2.27 5.72 -7.16
N GLU A 117 1.85 4.72 -6.38
CA GLU A 117 1.82 3.31 -6.79
C GLU A 117 0.48 2.84 -7.40
N SER A 118 -0.54 3.72 -7.50
CA SER A 118 -1.82 3.41 -8.15
C SER A 118 -1.89 4.07 -9.53
N PRO A 119 -2.33 3.35 -10.58
CA PRO A 119 -2.60 3.97 -11.88
C PRO A 119 -3.90 4.79 -11.89
N ASN A 120 -4.71 4.73 -10.83
CA ASN A 120 -6.03 5.36 -10.79
C ASN A 120 -5.94 6.74 -10.15
N THR A 121 -6.46 7.75 -10.85
CA THR A 121 -6.66 9.09 -10.32
C THR A 121 -8.12 9.26 -9.95
N LEU A 122 -8.38 9.60 -8.69
CA LEU A 122 -9.71 9.87 -8.17
C LEU A 122 -9.99 11.36 -8.19
N ALA A 123 -11.25 11.73 -8.42
CA ALA A 123 -11.69 13.11 -8.47
C ALA A 123 -12.77 13.38 -7.42
N ILE A 124 -12.76 14.54 -6.79
CA ILE A 124 -13.84 15.03 -5.95
C ILE A 124 -14.36 16.36 -6.50
N GLY A 125 -15.68 16.46 -6.63
CA GLY A 125 -16.37 17.68 -7.04
C GLY A 125 -17.01 18.44 -5.87
N PRO A 126 -17.75 19.52 -6.14
CA PRO A 126 -18.33 20.39 -5.11
C PRO A 126 -19.40 19.69 -4.27
N SER A 127 -19.97 18.59 -4.77
CA SER A 127 -20.92 17.76 -4.02
C SER A 127 -20.26 16.81 -3.00
N GLY A 128 -18.93 16.81 -2.88
CA GLY A 128 -18.19 15.92 -1.98
C GLY A 128 -18.24 14.43 -2.39
N LYS A 129 -18.71 14.13 -3.61
CA LYS A 129 -18.71 12.78 -4.18
C LYS A 129 -17.38 12.53 -4.85
N VAL A 130 -16.74 11.41 -4.51
CA VAL A 130 -15.50 10.95 -5.14
C VAL A 130 -15.84 10.02 -6.30
N SER A 131 -15.35 10.35 -7.49
CA SER A 131 -15.46 9.57 -8.72
C SER A 131 -14.12 9.01 -9.16
#